data_AF-A0A540VT77-F1
#
_entry.id   AF-A0A540VT77-F1
#
_cell.length_a   1.000
_cell.length_b   1.000
_cell.length_c   1.000
_cell.angle_alpha   90.00
_cell.angle_beta   90.00
_cell.angle_gamma   90.00
#
_symmetry.space_group_name_H-M   'P 1'
#
loop_
_entity.id
_entity.type
_entity.pdbx_description
1 polymer ?
#
loop_
_entity_poly.entity_id
_entity_poly.type
_entity_poly.pdbx_seq_one_letter_code
_entity_poly.pdbx_strand_id
1 'polypeptide(L)' 'LATHPDAMTHPDGMQLKITRIELGRLVGCSREMVGRVLRQLEADRLISARGHTIVVHGAR' A
#
# COMPACT_ATOMS: atom_id res chain seq x y z
N LEU A 1 -1.32 -9.24 -15.66
CA LEU A 1 -1.10 -9.58 -14.23
C LEU A 1 -2.28 -8.99 -13.46
N ALA A 2 -2.89 -9.79 -12.58
CA ALA A 2 -4.21 -9.54 -12.00
C ALA A 2 -4.38 -8.11 -11.46
N THR A 3 -5.20 -7.31 -12.14
CA THR A 3 -5.70 -6.04 -11.62
C THR A 3 -6.73 -6.40 -10.55
N HIS A 4 -6.34 -6.29 -9.28
CA HIS A 4 -7.33 -6.26 -8.22
C HIS A 4 -8.32 -5.12 -8.56
N PRO A 5 -9.64 -5.31 -8.45
CA PRO A 5 -10.61 -4.28 -8.83
C PRO A 5 -10.40 -2.96 -8.06
N ASP A 6 -9.80 -3.03 -6.87
CA ASP A 6 -9.46 -1.88 -6.04
C ASP A 6 -8.11 -1.22 -6.40
N ALA A 7 -7.40 -1.76 -7.39
CA ALA A 7 -6.16 -1.21 -7.92
C ALA A 7 -6.46 -0.27 -9.09
N MET A 8 -6.12 1.00 -8.93
CA MET A 8 -6.30 2.06 -9.93
C MET A 8 -4.94 2.45 -10.53
N THR A 9 -4.89 2.67 -11.83
CA THR A 9 -3.67 3.22 -12.47
C THR A 9 -3.39 4.63 -11.96
N HIS A 10 -2.15 4.89 -11.57
CA HIS A 10 -1.67 6.20 -11.09
C HIS A 10 -0.51 6.68 -11.99
N PRO A 11 -0.31 7.99 -12.22
CA PRO A 11 0.82 8.48 -13.01
C PRO A 11 2.17 7.93 -12.50
N ASP A 12 2.31 7.83 -11.18
CA ASP A 12 3.52 7.33 -10.51
C ASP A 12 3.59 5.79 -10.37
N GLY A 13 2.58 5.04 -10.79
CA GLY A 13 2.51 3.57 -10.67
C GLY A 13 1.09 3.04 -10.48
N MET A 14 0.85 2.33 -9.38
CA MET A 14 -0.46 1.75 -9.05
C MET A 14 -0.96 2.27 -7.72
N GLN A 15 -2.22 2.69 -7.65
CA GLN A 15 -2.88 3.12 -6.43
C GLN A 15 -3.80 2.02 -5.90
N LEU A 16 -3.71 1.76 -4.61
CA LEU A 16 -4.49 0.77 -3.88
C LEU A 16 -5.30 1.47 -2.80
N LYS A 17 -6.57 1.09 -2.66
CA LYS A 17 -7.44 1.56 -1.60
C LYS A 17 -7.60 0.45 -0.55
N ILE A 18 -6.80 0.52 0.53
CA ILE A 18 -6.80 -0.50 1.57
C ILE A 18 -6.44 0.09 2.94
N THR A 19 -7.10 -0.39 4.00
CA THR A 19 -6.79 0.03 5.38
C THR A 19 -5.65 -0.77 5.98
N ARG A 20 -4.97 -0.21 6.99
CA ARG A 20 -3.93 -0.92 7.75
C ARG A 20 -4.46 -2.14 8.51
N ILE A 21 -5.75 -2.15 8.85
CA ILE A 21 -6.41 -3.27 9.52
C ILE A 21 -6.61 -4.43 8.53
N GLU A 22 -7.09 -4.13 7.32
CA GLU A 22 -7.24 -5.13 6.25
C GLU A 22 -5.89 -5.70 5.84
N LEU A 23 -4.88 -4.85 5.64
CA LEU A 23 -3.52 -5.30 5.39
C LEU A 23 -3.03 -6.23 6.50
N GLY A 24 -3.20 -5.85 7.77
CA GLY A 24 -2.81 -6.67 8.90
C GLY A 24 -3.52 -8.02 8.94
N ARG A 25 -4.81 -8.07 8.59
CA ARG A 25 -5.57 -9.33 8.48
C ARG A 25 -5.05 -10.22 7.35
N LEU A 26 -4.70 -9.65 6.20
CA LEU A 26 -4.18 -10.40 5.05
C LEU A 26 -2.82 -11.03 5.33
N VAL A 27 -1.91 -10.29 5.97
CA VAL A 27 -0.55 -10.79 6.26
C VAL A 27 -0.40 -11.42 7.65
N GLY A 28 -1.46 -11.44 8.47
CA GLY A 28 -1.43 -12.02 9.82
C GLY A 28 -0.61 -11.23 10.84
N CYS A 29 -0.61 -9.89 10.77
CA CYS A 29 0.11 -9.04 11.72
C CYS A 29 -0.72 -7.90 12.30
N SER A 30 -0.18 -7.27 13.35
CA SER A 30 -0.84 -6.14 14.00
C SER A 30 -0.85 -4.90 13.11
N ARG A 31 -1.88 -4.05 13.23
CA ARG A 31 -1.96 -2.77 12.50
C ARG A 31 -0.75 -1.86 12.78
N GLU A 32 -0.14 -1.98 13.96
CA GLU A 32 1.04 -1.22 14.38
C GLU A 32 2.29 -1.70 13.66
N MET A 33 2.41 -3.01 13.39
CA MET A 33 3.49 -3.56 12.57
C MET A 33 3.36 -3.07 11.13
N VAL A 34 2.15 -3.16 10.54
CA VAL A 34 1.86 -2.62 9.20
C VAL A 34 2.24 -1.14 9.11
N GLY A 35 1.85 -0.34 10.11
CA GLY A 35 2.20 1.08 10.16
C GLY A 35 3.71 1.36 10.14
N ARG A 36 4.50 0.54 10.85
CA ARG A 36 5.97 0.64 10.85
C ARG A 36 6.57 0.30 9.50
N VAL A 37 6.14 -0.80 8.89
CA VAL A 37 6.63 -1.24 7.57
C VAL A 37 6.26 -0.22 6.48
N LEU A 38 5.03 0.28 6.48
CA LEU A 38 4.61 1.29 5.51
C LEU A 38 5.46 2.58 5.62
N ARG A 39 5.81 3.01 6.83
CA ARG A 39 6.71 4.16 7.02
C ARG A 39 8.11 3.89 6.49
N GLN A 40 8.63 2.68 6.68
CA GLN A 40 9.94 2.29 6.15
C GLN A 40 9.94 2.29 4.62
N LEU A 41 8.93 1.69 4.00
CA LEU A 41 8.78 1.68 2.54
C LEU A 41 8.59 3.08 1.95
N GLU A 42 7.91 3.98 2.67
CA GLU A 42 7.76 5.39 2.28
C GLU A 42 9.10 6.16 2.41
N ALA A 43 9.88 5.90 3.46
CA ALA A 43 11.23 6.45 3.61
C ALA A 43 12.18 5.99 2.48
N ASP A 44 12.03 4.74 2.04
CA ASP A 44 12.76 4.17 0.92
C ASP A 44 12.24 4.63 -0.46
N ARG A 45 11.21 5.51 -0.50
CA ARG A 45 10.55 6.02 -1.71
C ARG A 45 9.99 4.92 -2.63
N LEU A 46 9.62 3.77 -2.05
CA LEU A 46 8.99 2.66 -2.78
C LEU A 46 7.48 2.83 -2.87
N ILE A 47 6.88 3.48 -1.87
CA ILE A 47 5.45 3.77 -1.82
C ILE A 47 5.18 5.20 -1.32
N SER A 48 3.97 5.69 -1.55
CA SER A 48 3.41 6.88 -0.89
C SER A 48 2.10 6.50 -0.19
N ALA A 49 1.96 6.78 1.11
CA ALA A 49 0.81 6.36 1.89
C ALA A 49 0.02 7.55 2.47
N ARG A 50 -1.24 7.74 2.06
CA ARG A 50 -2.15 8.77 2.59
C ARG A 50 -3.46 8.16 3.05
N GLY A 51 -3.68 8.13 4.36
CA GLY A 51 -4.89 7.54 4.94
C GLY A 51 -5.01 6.05 4.64
N HIS A 52 -5.99 5.70 3.80
CA HIS A 52 -6.28 4.35 3.30
C HIS A 52 -5.93 4.20 1.80
N THR A 53 -5.22 5.18 1.24
CA THR A 53 -4.72 5.17 -0.13
C THR A 53 -3.21 4.94 -0.11
N ILE A 54 -2.74 3.96 -0.87
CA ILE A 54 -1.32 3.64 -1.03
C ILE A 54 -0.97 3.66 -2.51
N VAL A 55 0.01 4.45 -2.90
CA VAL A 55 0.57 4.43 -4.27
C VAL A 55 1.86 3.63 -4.23
N VAL A 56 1.96 2.60 -5.07
CA VAL A 56 3.16 1.80 -5.26
C VAL A 56 3.87 2.31 -6.51
N HIS A 57 5.11 2.75 -6.34
CA HIS A 57 5.90 3.32 -7.43
C HIS A 57 6.45 2.22 -8.34
N GLY A 58 6.49 2.47 -9.65
CA GLY A 58 7.09 1.54 -10.63
C GLY A 58 6.29 0.27 -10.93
N ALA A 59 5.18 0.02 -10.22
CA ALA A 59 4.23 -1.05 -10.54
C ALA A 59 3.29 -0.57 -11.66
N ARG A 60 3.61 -0.91 -12.91
CA ARG A 60 2.74 -0.72 -14.09
C ARG A 60 2.44 -2.07 -14.74
#